data_AF-A0A6L6UCA0-F1
#
_entry.id   AF-A0A6L6UCA0-F1
#
_cell.length_a   1.000
_cell.length_b   1.000
_cell.length_c   1.000
_cell.angle_alpha   90.00
_cell.angle_beta   90.00
_cell.angle_gamma   90.00
#
_symmetry.space_group_name_H-M   'P 1'
#
loop_
_entity.id
_entity.type
_entity.pdbx_description
1 polymer ?
#
loop_
_entity_poly.entity_id
_entity_poly.type
_entity_poly.pdbx_seq_one_letter_code
_entity_poly.pdbx_strand_id
1 'polypeptide(L)'
;MSSPSLRCTAFSGPQRIASGELRHVAMKAKQAFDLHPDRPVLVFDDADARTIEVPLELPAADLLRLLAQPQLSAGTEAAPAP
;
A
#
# COMPACT_ATOMS: atom_id res chain seq x y z
N MET A 1 -4.23 17.05 15.21
CA MET A 1 -5.59 16.89 14.66
C MET A 1 -5.47 15.96 13.48
N SER A 2 -6.19 14.84 13.56
CA SER A 2 -6.39 13.79 12.56
C SER A 2 -5.16 13.33 11.79
N SER A 3 -4.41 12.42 12.40
CA SER A 3 -3.48 11.53 11.69
C SER A 3 -4.22 10.93 10.48
N PRO A 4 -3.66 10.94 9.27
CA PRO A 4 -4.32 10.34 8.11
C PRO A 4 -4.35 8.82 8.33
N SER A 5 -5.45 8.34 8.90
CA SER A 5 -5.84 6.93 8.88
C SER A 5 -6.16 6.57 7.43
N LEU A 6 -5.11 6.42 6.61
CA LEU A 6 -5.22 5.88 5.25
C LEU A 6 -5.72 4.45 5.40
N ARG A 7 -7.04 4.31 5.24
CA ARG A 7 -7.69 3.01 5.11
C ARG A 7 -7.40 2.53 3.71
N CYS A 8 -6.85 1.34 3.60
CA CYS A 8 -6.50 0.73 2.34
C CYS A 8 -6.96 -0.73 2.35
N THR A 9 -7.06 -1.32 1.17
CA THR A 9 -7.39 -2.73 0.98
C THR A 9 -6.38 -3.38 0.05
N ALA A 10 -5.73 -4.44 0.53
CA ALA A 10 -4.82 -5.27 -0.27
C ALA A 10 -5.57 -6.47 -0.88
N PHE A 11 -5.24 -6.76 -2.13
CA PHE A 11 -5.72 -7.90 -2.90
C PHE A 11 -4.52 -8.68 -3.45
N SER A 12 -4.58 -10.01 -3.40
CA SER A 12 -3.65 -10.93 -4.08
C SER A 12 -4.41 -11.54 -5.25
N GLY A 13 -4.20 -11.00 -6.45
CA GLY A 13 -5.04 -11.29 -7.61
C GLY A 13 -6.53 -11.05 -7.30
N PRO A 14 -7.41 -12.07 -7.42
CA PRO A 14 -8.85 -11.91 -7.19
C PRO A 14 -9.27 -11.96 -5.71
N GLN A 15 -8.36 -12.26 -4.77
CA GLN A 15 -8.69 -12.42 -3.36
C GLN A 15 -8.25 -11.24 -2.50
N ARG A 16 -9.16 -10.74 -1.66
CA ARG A 16 -8.84 -9.72 -0.65
C ARG A 16 -7.99 -10.33 0.47
N ILE A 17 -6.83 -9.76 0.72
CA ILE A 17 -5.90 -10.20 1.77
C ILE A 17 -6.24 -9.53 3.10
N ALA A 18 -6.38 -8.20 3.08
CA ALA A 18 -6.63 -7.39 4.27
C ALA A 18 -7.22 -6.03 3.89
N SER A 19 -7.99 -5.44 4.80
CA SER A 19 -8.52 -4.08 4.69
C SER A 19 -8.40 -3.38 6.04
N GLY A 20 -8.01 -2.10 6.04
CA GLY A 20 -7.83 -1.32 7.26
C GLY A 20 -6.62 -0.39 7.15
N GLU A 21 -5.91 -0.18 8.25
CA GLU A 21 -4.75 0.71 8.28
C GLU A 21 -3.64 0.26 7.32
N LEU A 22 -3.07 1.20 6.57
CA LEU A 22 -2.00 0.95 5.59
C LEU A 22 -0.86 0.08 6.16
N ARG A 23 -0.42 0.31 7.41
CA ARG A 23 0.62 -0.52 8.05
C ARG A 23 0.21 -1.99 8.18
N HIS A 24 -1.02 -2.25 8.61
CA HIS A 24 -1.52 -3.62 8.76
C HIS A 24 -1.66 -4.29 7.39
N VAL A 25 -2.23 -3.56 6.43
CA VAL A 25 -2.48 -4.01 5.07
C VAL A 25 -1.17 -4.32 4.35
N ALA A 26 -0.17 -3.45 4.45
CA ALA A 26 1.15 -3.64 3.84
C ALA A 26 1.91 -4.84 4.43
N MET A 27 1.83 -5.07 5.74
CA MET A 27 2.42 -6.25 6.37
C MET A 27 1.75 -7.55 5.88
N LYS A 28 0.42 -7.55 5.75
CA LYS A 28 -0.33 -8.69 5.21
C LYS A 28 -0.06 -8.92 3.73
N ALA A 29 0.01 -7.85 2.95
CA ALA A 29 0.42 -7.88 1.54
C ALA A 29 1.81 -8.49 1.39
N LYS A 30 2.76 -8.08 2.25
CA LYS A 30 4.12 -8.63 2.22
C LYS A 30 4.16 -10.11 2.58
N GLN A 31 3.43 -10.53 3.63
CA GLN A 31 3.33 -11.96 3.97
C GLN A 31 2.76 -12.78 2.81
N ALA A 32 1.73 -12.27 2.13
CA ALA A 32 1.14 -12.97 0.99
C ALA A 32 2.09 -13.03 -0.22
N PHE A 33 2.86 -11.97 -0.47
CA PHE A 33 3.89 -11.96 -1.50
C PHE A 33 5.03 -12.94 -1.17
N ASP A 34 5.45 -13.02 0.09
CA ASP A 34 6.49 -13.96 0.54
C ASP A 34 6.04 -15.42 0.42
N LEU A 35 4.75 -15.70 0.75
CA LEU A 35 4.14 -17.03 0.60
C LEU A 35 3.87 -17.40 -0.86
N HIS A 36 3.52 -16.42 -1.70
CA HIS A 36 3.12 -16.61 -3.08
C HIS A 36 3.72 -15.50 -3.98
N PRO A 37 5.02 -15.55 -4.29
CA PRO A 37 5.69 -14.54 -5.10
C PRO A 37 5.14 -14.46 -6.53
N ASP A 38 4.55 -15.55 -7.03
CA ASP A 38 3.85 -15.60 -8.33
C ASP A 38 2.54 -14.81 -8.38
N ARG A 39 1.99 -14.38 -7.24
CA ARG A 39 0.73 -13.61 -7.21
C ARG A 39 0.98 -12.12 -7.09
N PRO A 40 0.50 -11.31 -8.05
CA PRO A 40 0.57 -9.86 -7.91
C PRO A 40 -0.32 -9.41 -6.75
N VAL A 41 0.26 -8.59 -5.88
CA VAL A 41 -0.45 -7.98 -4.76
C VAL A 41 -0.63 -6.50 -5.04
N LEU A 42 -1.89 -6.07 -5.04
CA LEU A 42 -2.29 -4.68 -5.28
C LEU A 42 -2.92 -4.12 -4.01
N VAL A 43 -2.57 -2.90 -3.67
CA VAL A 43 -3.19 -2.18 -2.55
C VAL A 43 -3.97 -1.01 -3.12
N PHE A 44 -5.19 -0.80 -2.63
CA PHE A 44 -6.05 0.29 -3.03
C PHE A 44 -6.39 1.15 -1.82
N ASP A 45 -6.46 2.45 -2.01
CA ASP A 45 -6.97 3.37 -1.00
C ASP A 45 -8.49 3.28 -0.92
N ASP A 46 -9.04 3.26 0.29
CA ASP A 46 -10.48 3.15 0.53
C ASP A 46 -11.21 4.49 0.33
N ALA A 47 -10.51 5.63 0.45
CA ALA A 47 -11.12 6.94 0.30
C ALA A 47 -11.34 7.31 -1.18
N ASP A 48 -10.31 7.09 -2.01
CA ASP A 48 -10.29 7.53 -3.41
C ASP A 48 -10.25 6.37 -4.43
N ALA A 49 -10.27 5.11 -3.97
CA ALA A 49 -10.10 3.92 -4.81
C ALA A 49 -8.81 3.94 -5.65
N ARG A 50 -7.81 4.73 -5.24
CA ARG A 50 -6.52 4.85 -5.93
C ARG A 50 -5.64 3.65 -5.63
N THR A 51 -4.96 3.12 -6.65
CA THR A 51 -3.95 2.08 -6.43
C THR A 51 -2.74 2.68 -5.72
N ILE A 52 -2.35 2.09 -4.60
CA ILE A 52 -1.14 2.40 -3.85
C ILE A 52 -0.09 1.36 -4.21
N GLU A 53 1.01 1.83 -4.81
CA GLU A 53 2.18 1.00 -5.06
C GLU A 53 2.91 0.75 -3.74
N VAL A 54 2.90 -0.51 -3.31
CA VAL A 54 3.60 -0.96 -2.12
C VAL A 54 4.78 -1.82 -2.58
N PRO A 55 6.04 -1.42 -2.33
CA PRO A 55 7.20 -2.19 -2.75
C PRO A 55 7.40 -3.39 -1.82
N LEU A 56 6.69 -4.48 -2.12
CA LEU A 56 6.72 -5.73 -1.34
C LEU A 56 8.02 -6.52 -1.51
N GLU A 57 8.77 -6.19 -2.56
CA GLU A 57 10.13 -6.65 -2.83
C GLU A 57 11.11 -6.20 -1.73
N LEU A 58 10.83 -5.06 -1.09
CA LEU A 58 11.64 -4.57 0.02
C LEU A 58 11.43 -5.42 1.28
N PRO A 59 12.47 -5.56 2.13
CA PRO A 59 12.31 -6.23 3.42
C PRO A 59 11.34 -5.45 4.32
N ALA A 60 10.70 -6.14 5.27
CA ALA A 60 9.64 -5.57 6.09
C ALA A 60 10.09 -4.32 6.86
N ALA A 61 11.36 -4.28 7.28
CA ALA A 61 11.96 -3.13 7.94
C ALA A 61 11.99 -1.88 7.05
N ASP A 62 12.39 -2.02 5.79
CA ASP A 62 12.44 -0.89 4.84
C ASP A 62 11.03 -0.44 4.45
N LEU A 63 10.13 -1.42 4.21
CA LEU A 63 8.73 -1.13 3.96
C LEU A 63 8.11 -0.32 5.12
N LEU A 64 8.36 -0.70 6.37
CA LEU A 64 7.87 0.04 7.53
C LEU A 64 8.47 1.45 7.64
N ARG A 65 9.72 1.65 7.23
CA ARG A 65 10.35 2.99 7.17
C ARG A 65 9.68 3.86 6.12
N LEU A 66 9.43 3.30 4.93
CA LEU A 66 8.73 3.98 3.85
C LEU A 66 7.29 4.35 4.24
N LEU A 67 6.58 3.44 4.92
CA LEU A 67 5.23 3.69 5.45
C LEU A 67 5.20 4.68 6.61
N ALA A 68 6.31 4.82 7.34
CA ALA A 68 6.46 5.84 8.37
C ALA A 68 6.79 7.22 7.77
N GLN A 69 7.27 7.26 6.53
CA GLN A 69 7.48 8.49 5.79
C GLN A 69 6.13 9.03 5.25
N PRO A 70 5.70 10.24 5.63
CA PRO A 70 4.40 10.79 5.22
C PRO A 70 4.26 11.05 3.70
N GLN A 71 5.35 10.89 2.94
CA GLN A 71 5.43 11.18 1.51
C GLN A 71 4.76 10.13 0.61
N LEU A 72 4.33 8.97 1.14
CA LEU A 72 3.55 8.01 0.35
C LEU A 72 2.11 8.48 0.06
N SER A 73 1.68 9.64 0.58
CA SER A 73 0.33 10.19 0.38
C SER A 73 0.15 10.93 -0.96
N ALA A 74 1.17 11.04 -1.83
CA ALA A 74 1.07 11.84 -3.05
C ALA A 74 1.63 11.10 -4.27
N GLY A 75 0.91 10.09 -4.74
CA GLY A 75 1.02 9.65 -6.13
C GLY A 75 0.42 10.70 -7.06
N THR A 76 1.30 11.46 -7.71
CA THR A 76 1.12 12.20 -8.99
C THR A 76 0.00 13.24 -9.06
N GLU A 77 0.37 14.49 -8.76
CA GLU A 77 -0.07 15.64 -9.58
C GLU A 77 1.18 16.22 -10.27
N ALA A 78 1.63 15.53 -11.31
CA ALA A 78 2.41 16.09 -12.41
C ALA A 78 1.51 15.87 -13.64
N ALA A 79 1.07 16.85 -14.43
CA ALA A 79 1.48 18.22 -14.74
C ALA A 79 0.27 18.94 -15.41
N PRO A 80 0.37 20.07 -16.18
CA PRO A 80 1.41 21.09 -16.37
C PRO A 80 0.85 22.55 -16.29
N ALA A 81 1.71 23.59 -16.30
CA ALA A 81 1.46 24.91 -16.97
C ALA A 81 2.42 26.03 -16.51
N PRO A 82 2.62 27.11 -17.31
CA PRO A 82 2.58 27.24 -18.77
C PRO A 82 3.96 27.45 -19.41
#